data_AF-A0A928G3F3-F1
#
_entry.id   AF-A0A928G3F3-F1
#
_cell.length_a   1.000
_cell.length_b   1.000
_cell.length_c   1.000
_cell.angle_alpha   90.00
_cell.angle_beta   90.00
_cell.angle_gamma   90.00
#
_symmetry.space_group_name_H-M   'P 1'
#
loop_
_entity.id
_entity.type
_entity.pdbx_description
1 polymer ?
#
loop_
_entity_poly.entity_id
_entity_poly.type
_entity_poly.pdbx_seq_one_letter_code
_entity_poly.pdbx_strand_id
1 'polypeptide(L)'
;MSNQPTHDEAEMTFGEHLDEVRKILVRVAITFTLLFIVLFSMKGIVLDIVFAPIRETFPTNQFFAWLAKVLGTEALDINPENVELFNNKMAGQFLLHIKSSVVGAFIIAFPYLIWELWLFVKPALPPHQRKRSIRYVLETPIWFVMGLLFGYYIISPLAINFLGNYQVSDQISNIIDVSSFMTTVISVSFAAAVAFQLPLLIRLLATMGIVSSDGMRQYRKVAAVALLVFAAIITPPDIISQCLIFVPCYVLYEYGIGIAERIEKRRAKDEAEYQAKVEAEKAAAREREEQEAKQKAEKEAQEKAAEEARQKKEAEQKSEAEKEAEQKGEQEAAQSDNDDNEPTPTEPEEPAEEAADETEDTKSEAKAEKSAPKSGEQTDENPDNPNPGDYLVEEEHEVNFGVSESTDEELEIMRRFMPKSEE
;
A
#
# COMPACT_ATOMS: atom_id res chain seq x y z
N MET A 1 -2.47 -11.89 -37.96
CA MET A 1 -2.86 -12.51 -36.68
C MET A 1 -2.57 -11.48 -35.60
N SER A 2 -3.60 -10.74 -35.22
CA SER A 2 -3.56 -9.62 -34.29
C SER A 2 -3.27 -10.10 -32.87
N ASN A 3 -2.17 -9.60 -32.33
CA ASN A 3 -1.76 -9.73 -30.95
C ASN A 3 -2.78 -8.97 -30.05
N GLN A 4 -3.57 -9.72 -29.28
CA GLN A 4 -4.42 -9.20 -28.22
C GLN A 4 -4.06 -10.00 -26.96
N PRO A 5 -3.35 -9.42 -25.97
CA PRO A 5 -3.37 -9.97 -24.63
C PRO A 5 -4.76 -9.70 -24.06
N THR A 6 -5.60 -10.72 -24.06
CA THR A 6 -6.98 -10.65 -23.58
C THR A 6 -7.03 -10.57 -22.06
N HIS A 7 -7.73 -9.55 -21.60
CA HIS A 7 -8.33 -9.33 -20.28
C HIS A 7 -7.41 -9.00 -19.11
N ASP A 8 -7.56 -7.72 -18.71
CA ASP A 8 -7.54 -7.19 -17.35
C ASP A 8 -7.33 -8.23 -16.25
N GLU A 9 -6.33 -7.96 -15.42
CA GLU A 9 -6.31 -8.36 -14.02
C GLU A 9 -7.54 -7.74 -13.35
N ALA A 10 -8.69 -8.39 -13.56
CA ALA A 10 -10.00 -7.93 -13.17
C ALA A 10 -9.96 -7.54 -11.69
N GLU A 11 -10.36 -6.30 -11.42
CA GLU A 11 -10.69 -5.83 -10.08
C GLU A 11 -11.66 -6.83 -9.48
N MET A 12 -11.17 -7.66 -8.57
CA MET A 12 -11.96 -8.71 -7.94
C MET A 12 -13.14 -8.03 -7.26
N THR A 13 -14.36 -8.52 -7.51
CA THR A 13 -15.52 -7.99 -6.79
C THR A 13 -15.37 -8.26 -5.29
N PHE A 14 -15.96 -7.42 -4.44
CA PHE A 14 -15.84 -7.55 -2.98
C PHE A 14 -16.19 -8.96 -2.47
N GLY A 15 -17.18 -9.62 -3.09
CA GLY A 15 -17.54 -11.01 -2.81
C GLY A 15 -16.44 -12.01 -3.14
N GLU A 16 -15.77 -11.86 -4.29
CA GLU A 16 -14.64 -12.72 -4.69
C GLU A 16 -13.46 -12.55 -3.72
N HIS A 17 -13.21 -11.32 -3.25
CA HIS A 17 -12.18 -11.04 -2.25
C HIS A 17 -12.48 -11.74 -0.91
N LEU A 18 -13.74 -11.79 -0.48
CA LEU A 18 -14.15 -12.53 0.73
C LEU A 18 -13.99 -14.04 0.57
N ASP A 19 -14.29 -14.58 -0.63
CA ASP A 19 -14.11 -16.00 -0.92
C ASP A 19 -12.63 -16.41 -0.91
N GLU A 20 -11.73 -15.53 -1.39
CA GLU A 20 -10.29 -15.74 -1.26
C GLU A 20 -9.84 -15.75 0.19
N VAL A 21 -10.28 -14.78 1.01
CA VAL A 21 -9.96 -14.71 2.45
C VAL A 21 -10.40 -16.00 3.15
N ARG A 22 -11.62 -16.48 2.88
CA ARG A 22 -12.12 -17.72 3.47
C ARG A 22 -11.23 -18.90 3.13
N LYS A 23 -10.86 -19.07 1.85
CA LYS A 23 -10.00 -20.18 1.40
C LYS A 23 -8.62 -20.13 2.05
N ILE A 24 -8.06 -18.94 2.23
CA ILE A 24 -6.77 -18.74 2.91
C ILE A 24 -6.91 -19.12 4.39
N LEU A 25 -7.94 -18.60 5.07
CA LEU A 25 -8.18 -18.87 6.49
C LEU A 25 -8.33 -20.37 6.76
N VAL A 26 -9.08 -21.09 5.92
CA VAL A 26 -9.23 -22.55 6.04
C VAL A 26 -7.89 -23.28 5.87
N ARG A 27 -7.10 -22.94 4.84
CA ARG A 27 -5.78 -23.57 4.60
C ARG A 27 -4.80 -23.32 5.75
N VAL A 28 -4.78 -22.09 6.25
CA VAL A 28 -3.99 -21.68 7.42
C VAL A 28 -4.44 -22.46 8.66
N ALA A 29 -5.75 -22.54 8.91
CA ALA A 29 -6.30 -23.24 10.07
C ALA A 29 -5.97 -24.74 10.04
N ILE A 30 -6.07 -25.39 8.87
CA ILE A 30 -5.69 -26.80 8.70
C ILE A 30 -4.20 -27.00 8.97
N THR A 31 -3.34 -26.18 8.36
CA THR A 31 -1.88 -26.27 8.54
C THR A 31 -1.48 -26.06 10.00
N PHE A 32 -2.07 -25.05 10.64
CA PHE A 32 -1.84 -24.76 12.05
C PHE A 32 -2.30 -25.92 12.94
N THR A 33 -3.49 -26.49 12.69
CA THR A 33 -4.04 -27.61 13.47
C THR A 33 -3.15 -28.85 13.36
N LEU A 34 -2.66 -29.16 12.15
CA LEU A 34 -1.74 -30.28 11.94
C LEU A 34 -0.42 -30.08 12.69
N LEU A 35 0.17 -28.88 12.59
CA LEU A 35 1.41 -28.56 13.31
C LEU A 35 1.23 -28.58 14.83
N PHE A 36 0.09 -28.10 15.33
CA PHE A 36 -0.26 -28.16 16.74
C PHE A 36 -0.33 -29.61 17.23
N ILE A 37 -1.02 -30.51 16.52
CA ILE A 37 -1.12 -31.93 16.90
C ILE A 37 0.26 -32.59 16.94
N VAL A 38 1.12 -32.30 15.96
CA VAL A 38 2.49 -32.83 15.91
C VAL A 38 3.31 -32.34 17.10
N LEU A 39 3.32 -31.03 17.37
CA LEU A 39 4.09 -30.46 18.50
C LEU A 39 3.55 -30.89 19.86
N PHE A 40 2.23 -30.98 20.01
CA PHE A 40 1.59 -31.47 21.23
C PHE A 40 1.94 -32.94 21.50
N SER A 41 2.13 -33.75 20.45
CA SER A 41 2.61 -35.12 20.60
C SER A 41 4.09 -35.17 21.03
N MET A 42 4.89 -34.17 20.66
CA MET A 42 6.34 -34.07 20.92
C MET A 42 6.68 -33.26 22.18
N LYS A 43 5.96 -33.51 23.28
CA LYS A 43 6.06 -32.73 24.54
C LYS A 43 7.49 -32.54 25.09
N GLY A 44 8.34 -33.55 24.94
CA GLY A 44 9.70 -33.53 25.49
C GLY A 44 10.54 -32.43 24.87
N ILE A 45 10.57 -32.36 23.54
CA ILE A 45 11.36 -31.37 22.79
C ILE A 45 10.83 -29.95 23.04
N VAL A 46 9.51 -29.77 22.99
CA VAL A 46 8.91 -28.44 23.18
C VAL A 46 9.20 -27.91 24.58
N LEU A 47 9.00 -28.72 25.62
CA LEU A 47 9.25 -28.29 26.99
C LEU A 47 10.75 -28.12 27.27
N ASP A 48 11.62 -28.99 26.76
CA ASP A 48 13.07 -28.84 26.91
C ASP A 48 13.58 -27.51 26.35
N ILE A 49 13.05 -27.09 25.19
CA ILE A 49 13.38 -25.78 24.61
C ILE A 49 12.89 -24.66 25.53
N VAL A 50 11.65 -24.69 26.01
CA VAL A 50 11.14 -23.57 26.83
C VAL A 50 11.80 -23.52 28.22
N PHE A 51 12.20 -24.66 28.81
CA PHE A 51 12.93 -24.72 30.08
C PHE A 51 14.44 -24.45 29.96
N ALA A 52 15.00 -24.39 28.75
CA ALA A 52 16.45 -24.22 28.57
C ALA A 52 17.05 -22.94 29.21
N PRO A 53 16.36 -21.78 29.27
CA PRO A 53 16.91 -20.57 29.90
C PRO A 53 17.22 -20.70 31.39
N ILE A 54 16.66 -21.69 32.09
CA ILE A 54 16.94 -21.98 33.51
C ILE A 54 18.26 -22.74 33.65
N ARG A 55 18.73 -23.45 32.62
CA ARG A 55 19.96 -24.23 32.71
C ARG A 55 21.16 -23.28 32.71
N GLU A 56 22.13 -23.53 33.57
CA GLU A 56 23.39 -22.75 33.59
C GLU A 56 24.17 -22.83 32.27
N THR A 57 24.03 -23.95 31.55
CA THR A 57 24.65 -24.17 30.25
C THR A 57 24.03 -23.33 29.14
N PHE A 58 23.00 -22.52 29.41
CA PHE A 58 22.37 -21.69 28.40
C PHE A 58 23.39 -20.65 27.87
N PRO A 59 23.53 -20.48 26.54
CA PRO A 59 24.56 -19.61 25.96
C PRO A 59 24.55 -18.18 26.51
N THR A 60 23.36 -17.67 26.81
CA THR A 60 23.21 -16.33 27.37
C THR A 60 23.73 -16.24 28.81
N ASN A 61 23.41 -17.23 29.65
CA ASN A 61 23.87 -17.23 31.04
C ASN A 61 25.41 -17.31 31.09
N GLN A 62 26.01 -18.11 30.19
CA GLN A 62 27.46 -18.16 30.01
C GLN A 62 28.06 -16.83 29.52
N PHE A 63 27.39 -16.16 28.57
CA PHE A 63 27.84 -14.85 28.08
C PHE A 63 27.81 -13.79 29.19
N PHE A 64 26.76 -13.74 29.99
CA PHE A 64 26.68 -12.80 31.12
C PHE A 64 27.65 -13.16 32.24
N ALA A 65 27.85 -14.44 32.55
CA ALA A 65 28.89 -14.89 33.48
C ALA A 65 30.30 -14.52 33.02
N TRP A 66 30.58 -14.60 31.71
CA TRP A 66 31.83 -14.10 31.13
C TRP A 66 31.93 -12.57 31.25
N LEU A 67 30.86 -11.85 30.96
CA LEU A 67 30.82 -10.39 31.02
C LEU A 67 30.99 -9.87 32.45
N ALA A 68 30.37 -10.53 33.44
CA ALA A 68 30.53 -10.27 34.87
C ALA A 68 31.99 -10.42 35.31
N LYS A 69 32.67 -11.50 34.85
CA LYS A 69 34.10 -11.70 35.10
C LYS A 69 34.99 -10.63 34.49
N VAL A 70 34.63 -10.12 33.30
CA VAL A 70 35.39 -9.05 32.62
C VAL A 70 35.19 -7.70 33.28
N LEU A 71 33.96 -7.40 33.74
CA LEU A 71 33.62 -6.12 34.40
C LEU A 71 33.91 -6.12 35.90
N GLY A 72 34.20 -7.28 36.50
CA GLY A 72 34.48 -7.42 37.92
C GLY A 72 33.25 -7.16 38.81
N THR A 73 32.04 -7.37 38.29
CA THR A 73 30.78 -7.12 39.01
C THR A 73 29.97 -8.41 39.14
N GLU A 74 29.60 -8.75 40.37
CA GLU A 74 28.71 -9.89 40.66
C GLU A 74 27.26 -9.60 40.27
N ALA A 75 26.90 -8.33 40.07
CA ALA A 75 25.56 -7.89 39.68
C ALA A 75 25.12 -8.35 38.28
N LEU A 76 26.05 -8.81 37.43
CA LEU A 76 25.77 -9.32 36.09
C LEU A 76 25.78 -10.86 36.03
N ASP A 77 26.08 -11.54 37.14
CA ASP A 77 26.10 -12.99 37.15
C ASP A 77 24.66 -13.53 37.20
N ILE A 78 24.21 -14.07 36.06
CA ILE A 78 22.89 -14.69 35.95
C ILE A 78 23.02 -16.14 36.45
N ASN A 79 22.97 -16.34 37.77
CA ASN A 79 22.88 -17.66 38.39
C ASN A 79 21.42 -18.06 38.58
N PRO A 80 20.86 -18.94 37.72
CA PRO A 80 19.46 -19.35 37.81
C PRO A 80 19.22 -20.42 38.89
N GLU A 81 20.29 -20.98 39.49
CA GLU A 81 20.20 -22.03 40.53
C GLU A 81 19.38 -21.62 41.77
N ASN A 82 19.20 -20.32 42.00
CA ASN A 82 18.43 -19.81 43.15
C ASN A 82 16.90 -19.77 42.92
N VAL A 83 16.41 -20.17 41.74
CA VAL A 83 14.96 -20.13 41.43
C VAL A 83 14.32 -21.49 41.67
N GLU A 84 13.80 -21.70 42.88
CA GLU A 84 12.94 -22.84 43.17
C GLU A 84 11.60 -22.69 42.44
N LEU A 85 11.33 -23.64 41.53
CA LEU A 85 10.10 -23.67 40.76
C LEU A 85 9.04 -24.54 41.44
N PHE A 86 7.90 -23.95 41.77
CA PHE A 86 6.75 -24.67 42.33
C PHE A 86 5.57 -24.63 41.36
N ASN A 87 4.76 -25.69 41.35
CA ASN A 87 3.50 -25.70 40.60
C ASN A 87 2.32 -25.56 41.57
N ASN A 88 1.61 -24.43 41.50
CA ASN A 88 0.48 -24.13 42.36
C ASN A 88 -0.89 -24.49 41.74
N LYS A 89 -0.92 -24.90 40.45
CA LYS A 89 -2.16 -25.18 39.71
C LYS A 89 -2.24 -26.64 39.29
N MET A 90 -3.39 -27.27 39.58
CA MET A 90 -3.68 -28.66 39.15
C MET A 90 -3.58 -28.84 37.63
N ALA A 91 -4.09 -27.87 36.87
CA ALA A 91 -4.02 -27.86 35.40
C ALA A 91 -2.82 -27.08 34.84
N GLY A 92 -1.91 -26.57 35.69
CA GLY A 92 -0.85 -25.63 35.28
C GLY A 92 0.07 -26.20 34.20
N GLN A 93 0.64 -27.38 34.44
CA GLN A 93 1.53 -28.05 33.50
C GLN A 93 0.82 -28.46 32.19
N PHE A 94 -0.46 -28.83 32.27
CA PHE A 94 -1.26 -29.17 31.09
C PHE A 94 -1.55 -27.95 30.21
N LEU A 95 -2.02 -26.86 30.81
CA LEU A 95 -2.28 -25.60 30.09
C LEU A 95 -0.99 -25.02 29.52
N LEU A 96 0.12 -25.14 30.25
CA LEU A 96 1.43 -24.75 29.77
C LEU A 96 1.81 -25.53 28.51
N HIS A 97 1.63 -26.85 28.52
CA HIS A 97 1.96 -27.69 27.38
C HIS A 97 1.09 -27.37 26.15
N ILE A 98 -0.20 -27.07 26.34
CA ILE A 98 -1.06 -26.57 25.26
C ILE A 98 -0.52 -25.24 24.74
N LYS A 99 -0.25 -24.28 25.62
CA LYS A 99 0.20 -22.93 25.25
C LYS A 99 1.51 -22.95 24.47
N SER A 100 2.49 -23.73 24.93
CA SER A 100 3.77 -23.88 24.23
C SER A 100 3.61 -24.53 22.86
N SER A 101 2.72 -25.52 22.74
CA SER A 101 2.41 -26.19 21.47
C SER A 101 1.70 -25.25 20.49
N VAL A 102 0.74 -24.44 20.95
CA VAL A 102 0.03 -23.43 20.15
C VAL A 102 1.01 -22.39 19.60
N VAL A 103 1.84 -21.81 20.47
CA VAL A 103 2.81 -20.79 20.07
C VAL A 103 3.89 -21.38 19.16
N GLY A 104 4.39 -22.58 19.48
CA GLY A 104 5.33 -23.30 18.63
C GLY A 104 4.76 -23.61 17.24
N ALA A 105 3.49 -24.03 17.17
CA ALA A 105 2.81 -24.30 15.90
C ALA A 105 2.71 -23.04 15.06
N PHE A 106 2.40 -21.90 15.69
CA PHE A 106 2.37 -20.60 15.00
C PHE A 106 3.76 -20.22 14.46
N ILE A 107 4.81 -20.38 15.26
CA ILE A 107 6.19 -20.06 14.86
C ILE A 107 6.60 -20.86 13.62
N ILE A 108 6.30 -22.17 13.60
CA ILE A 108 6.62 -23.04 12.46
C ILE A 108 5.71 -22.73 11.26
N ALA A 109 4.44 -22.39 11.49
CA ALA A 109 3.50 -22.01 10.45
C ALA A 109 3.79 -20.62 9.84
N PHE A 110 4.56 -19.78 10.54
CA PHE A 110 4.77 -18.37 10.17
C PHE A 110 5.26 -18.14 8.73
N PRO A 111 6.24 -18.90 8.19
CA PRO A 111 6.66 -18.72 6.79
C PRO A 111 5.53 -19.00 5.79
N TYR A 112 4.69 -19.99 6.08
CA TYR A 112 3.53 -20.31 5.26
C TYR A 112 2.43 -19.25 5.39
N LEU A 113 2.16 -18.77 6.61
CA LEU A 113 1.23 -17.66 6.88
C LEU A 113 1.57 -16.42 6.07
N ILE A 114 2.84 -16.02 6.07
CA ILE A 114 3.32 -14.84 5.36
C ILE A 114 3.25 -15.02 3.84
N TRP A 115 3.48 -16.24 3.34
CA TRP A 115 3.33 -16.55 1.92
C TRP A 115 1.87 -16.42 1.46
N GLU A 116 0.92 -16.99 2.21
CA GLU A 116 -0.51 -16.88 1.90
C GLU A 116 -1.01 -15.42 2.05
N LEU A 117 -0.55 -14.70 3.08
CA LEU A 117 -0.85 -13.28 3.26
C LEU A 117 -0.33 -12.44 2.08
N TRP A 118 0.87 -12.74 1.56
CA TRP A 118 1.38 -12.07 0.37
C TRP A 118 0.56 -12.37 -0.86
N LEU A 119 0.11 -13.61 -1.07
CA LEU A 119 -0.71 -13.97 -2.23
C LEU A 119 -2.00 -13.14 -2.26
N PHE A 120 -2.60 -12.90 -1.10
CA PHE A 120 -3.77 -12.04 -0.93
C PHE A 120 -3.47 -10.56 -1.13
N VAL A 121 -2.32 -10.08 -0.67
CA VAL A 121 -1.95 -8.67 -0.77
C VAL A 121 -1.42 -8.31 -2.17
N LYS A 122 -0.77 -9.24 -2.87
CA LYS A 122 -0.13 -9.06 -4.19
C LYS A 122 -1.01 -8.35 -5.24
N PRO A 123 -2.31 -8.65 -5.40
CA PRO A 123 -3.18 -7.97 -6.36
C PRO A 123 -3.26 -6.45 -6.10
N ALA A 124 -3.25 -6.04 -4.83
CA ALA A 124 -3.32 -4.63 -4.43
C ALA A 124 -2.02 -3.84 -4.70
N LEU A 125 -0.93 -4.49 -5.13
CA LEU A 125 0.33 -3.81 -5.43
C LEU A 125 0.46 -3.43 -6.90
N PRO A 126 1.05 -2.24 -7.19
CA PRO A 126 1.36 -1.83 -8.55
C PRO A 126 2.25 -2.88 -9.25
N PRO A 127 2.03 -3.17 -10.56
CA PRO A 127 2.76 -4.23 -11.28
C PRO A 127 4.29 -4.10 -11.19
N HIS A 128 4.81 -2.86 -11.24
CA HIS A 128 6.23 -2.56 -11.15
C HIS A 128 6.84 -2.84 -9.75
N GLN A 129 6.00 -2.95 -8.71
CA GLN A 129 6.41 -3.18 -7.32
C GLN A 129 6.25 -4.64 -6.88
N ARG A 130 5.40 -5.43 -7.57
CA ARG A 130 5.15 -6.86 -7.25
C ARG A 130 6.43 -7.69 -7.13
N LYS A 131 7.40 -7.50 -8.04
CA LYS A 131 8.68 -8.23 -8.04
C LYS A 131 9.62 -7.81 -6.89
N ARG A 132 9.49 -6.60 -6.35
CA ARG A 132 10.26 -6.19 -5.16
C ARG A 132 9.61 -6.73 -3.89
N SER A 133 8.28 -6.78 -3.85
CA SER A 133 7.55 -7.23 -2.68
C SER A 133 7.76 -8.71 -2.33
N ILE A 134 7.98 -9.58 -3.31
CA ILE A 134 8.34 -10.99 -3.03
C ILE A 134 9.66 -11.11 -2.24
N ARG A 135 10.63 -10.22 -2.48
CA ARG A 135 11.89 -10.22 -1.71
C ARG A 135 11.63 -9.86 -0.25
N TYR A 136 10.75 -8.90 0.01
CA TYR A 136 10.39 -8.50 1.37
C TYR A 136 9.71 -9.64 2.13
N VAL A 137 8.85 -10.39 1.45
CA VAL A 137 8.15 -11.56 2.00
C VAL A 137 9.12 -12.69 2.33
N LEU A 138 10.13 -12.92 1.49
CA LEU A 138 11.18 -13.90 1.79
C LEU A 138 12.12 -13.47 2.93
N GLU A 139 12.34 -12.17 3.11
CA GLU A 139 13.11 -11.64 4.25
C GLU A 139 12.30 -11.72 5.56
N THR A 140 10.98 -11.77 5.49
CA THR A 140 10.08 -11.71 6.65
C THR A 140 10.29 -12.84 7.67
N PRO A 141 10.35 -14.13 7.28
CA PRO A 141 10.68 -15.21 8.21
C PRO A 141 12.02 -15.01 8.92
N ILE A 142 13.01 -14.41 8.25
CA ILE A 142 14.32 -14.15 8.85
C ILE A 142 14.17 -13.13 9.98
N TRP A 143 13.43 -12.05 9.76
CA TRP A 143 13.14 -11.06 10.80
C TRP A 143 12.34 -11.66 11.96
N PHE A 144 11.39 -12.56 11.67
CA PHE A 144 10.63 -13.26 12.71
C PHE A 144 11.50 -14.15 13.59
N VAL A 145 12.35 -14.98 12.97
CA VAL A 145 13.29 -15.84 13.69
C VAL A 145 14.29 -15.00 14.47
N MET A 146 14.82 -13.92 13.89
CA MET A 146 15.70 -12.99 14.60
C MET A 146 15.02 -12.38 15.83
N GLY A 147 13.76 -11.96 15.71
CA GLY A 147 12.99 -11.45 16.85
C GLY A 147 12.70 -12.52 17.90
N LEU A 148 12.39 -13.74 17.47
CA LEU A 148 12.20 -14.88 18.38
C LEU A 148 13.48 -15.21 19.16
N LEU A 149 14.62 -15.27 18.46
CA LEU A 149 15.93 -15.47 19.06
C LEU A 149 16.28 -14.32 20.02
N PHE A 150 15.99 -13.07 19.64
CA PHE A 150 16.21 -11.91 20.49
C PHE A 150 15.38 -11.98 21.78
N GLY A 151 14.09 -12.27 21.68
CA GLY A 151 13.22 -12.41 22.85
C GLY A 151 13.64 -13.57 23.76
N TYR A 152 13.99 -14.71 23.18
CA TYR A 152 14.33 -15.92 23.92
C TYR A 152 15.74 -15.89 24.53
N TYR A 153 16.75 -15.43 23.78
CA TYR A 153 18.13 -15.40 24.24
C TYR A 153 18.51 -14.11 24.96
N ILE A 154 17.84 -12.98 24.76
CA ILE A 154 18.26 -11.71 25.39
C ILE A 154 17.24 -11.25 26.41
N ILE A 155 15.99 -11.05 26.00
CA ILE A 155 14.97 -10.45 26.89
C ILE A 155 14.59 -11.41 28.03
N SER A 156 14.31 -12.66 27.70
CA SER A 156 13.86 -13.67 28.68
C SER A 156 14.83 -13.85 29.85
N PRO A 157 16.13 -14.16 29.66
CA PRO A 157 17.05 -14.34 30.78
C PRO A 157 17.27 -13.05 31.58
N LEU A 158 17.25 -11.87 30.96
CA LEU A 158 17.33 -10.60 31.69
C LEU A 158 16.10 -10.36 32.56
N ALA A 159 14.90 -10.64 32.04
CA ALA A 159 13.66 -10.52 32.80
C ALA A 159 13.65 -11.52 33.97
N ILE A 160 14.07 -12.77 33.75
CA ILE A 160 14.17 -13.79 34.80
C ILE A 160 15.18 -13.39 35.87
N ASN A 161 16.35 -12.90 35.48
CA ASN A 161 17.38 -12.45 36.41
C ASN A 161 16.87 -11.29 37.27
N PHE A 162 16.22 -10.30 36.64
CA PHE A 162 15.65 -9.17 37.34
C PHE A 162 14.54 -9.59 38.31
N LEU A 163 13.55 -10.36 37.86
CA LEU A 163 12.42 -10.81 38.70
C LEU A 163 12.85 -11.82 39.78
N GLY A 164 13.87 -12.62 39.51
CA GLY A 164 14.40 -13.62 40.44
C GLY A 164 15.21 -13.01 41.57
N ASN A 165 16.11 -12.08 41.25
CA ASN A 165 17.01 -11.43 42.21
C ASN A 165 16.39 -10.22 42.92
N TYR A 166 15.25 -9.72 42.46
CA TYR A 166 14.60 -8.60 43.11
C TYR A 166 13.93 -9.04 44.42
N GLN A 167 14.55 -8.72 45.54
CA GLN A 167 14.01 -8.94 46.88
C GLN A 167 13.90 -7.62 47.65
N VAL A 168 12.76 -7.42 48.32
CA VAL A 168 12.50 -6.22 49.14
C VAL A 168 13.11 -6.37 50.54
N SER A 169 13.26 -7.61 51.02
CA SER A 169 13.85 -7.95 52.30
C SER A 169 14.45 -9.35 52.24
N ASP A 170 15.60 -9.55 52.88
CA ASP A 170 16.30 -10.85 52.97
C ASP A 170 15.47 -11.93 53.70
N GLN A 171 14.38 -11.52 54.37
CA GLN A 171 13.46 -12.43 55.05
C GLN A 171 12.38 -13.02 54.12
N ILE A 172 12.28 -12.54 52.87
CA ILE A 172 11.24 -12.97 51.92
C ILE A 172 11.89 -13.82 50.81
N SER A 173 11.73 -15.14 50.90
CA SER A 173 12.17 -16.07 49.85
C SER A 173 11.30 -15.93 48.59
N ASN A 174 11.92 -15.76 47.43
CA ASN A 174 11.23 -15.66 46.16
C ASN A 174 10.96 -17.06 45.56
N ILE A 175 9.73 -17.56 45.70
CA ILE A 175 9.31 -18.85 45.12
C ILE A 175 8.52 -18.56 43.83
N ILE A 176 9.05 -18.99 42.69
CA ILE A 176 8.46 -18.67 41.38
C ILE A 176 7.55 -19.81 40.90
N ASP A 177 6.32 -19.47 40.50
CA ASP A 177 5.40 -20.42 39.86
C ASP A 177 5.90 -20.80 38.45
N VAL A 178 6.01 -22.11 38.19
CA VAL A 178 6.35 -22.67 36.87
C VAL A 178 5.46 -22.10 35.77
N SER A 179 4.16 -21.96 36.03
CA SER A 179 3.21 -21.46 35.02
C SER A 179 3.47 -20.01 34.67
N SER A 180 3.86 -19.18 35.66
CA SER A 180 4.19 -17.77 35.48
C SER A 180 5.49 -17.64 34.71
N PHE A 181 6.54 -18.33 35.16
CA PHE A 181 7.85 -18.38 34.51
C PHE A 181 7.72 -18.70 33.02
N MET A 182 7.11 -19.84 32.71
CA MET A 182 7.03 -20.32 31.32
C MET A 182 6.12 -19.46 30.46
N THR A 183 5.06 -18.90 31.04
CA THR A 183 4.22 -17.92 30.35
C THR A 183 5.01 -16.69 29.97
N THR A 184 5.84 -16.16 30.88
CA THR A 184 6.71 -15.01 30.59
C THR A 184 7.68 -15.34 29.47
N VAL A 185 8.40 -16.46 29.53
CA VAL A 185 9.34 -16.87 28.47
C VAL A 185 8.65 -16.97 27.11
N ILE A 186 7.51 -17.66 27.05
CA ILE A 186 6.75 -17.87 25.80
C ILE A 186 6.20 -16.54 25.28
N SER A 187 5.54 -15.75 26.13
CA SER A 187 4.91 -14.49 25.74
C SER A 187 5.94 -13.47 25.28
N VAL A 188 7.05 -13.30 26.00
CA VAL A 188 8.13 -12.35 25.65
C VAL A 188 8.83 -12.76 24.35
N SER A 189 9.15 -14.05 24.20
CA SER A 189 9.79 -14.56 22.97
C SER A 189 8.88 -14.37 21.75
N PHE A 190 7.59 -14.68 21.89
CA PHE A 190 6.62 -14.51 20.83
C PHE A 190 6.37 -13.04 20.50
N ALA A 191 6.23 -12.20 21.52
CA ALA A 191 6.05 -10.77 21.35
C ALA A 191 7.23 -10.10 20.64
N ALA A 192 8.46 -10.47 20.99
CA ALA A 192 9.65 -9.99 20.30
C ALA A 192 9.64 -10.40 18.81
N ALA A 193 9.25 -11.64 18.50
CA ALA A 193 9.10 -12.11 17.11
C ALA A 193 8.07 -11.29 16.32
N VAL A 194 6.93 -10.95 16.95
CA VAL A 194 5.89 -10.09 16.38
C VAL A 194 6.37 -8.64 16.24
N ALA A 195 7.05 -8.08 17.24
CA ALA A 195 7.58 -6.72 17.19
C ALA A 195 8.63 -6.54 16.07
N PHE A 196 9.43 -7.57 15.79
CA PHE A 196 10.36 -7.57 14.67
C PHE A 196 9.66 -7.58 13.29
N GLN A 197 8.33 -7.72 13.24
CA GLN A 197 7.54 -7.51 12.02
C GLN A 197 7.21 -6.04 11.77
N LEU A 198 7.40 -5.14 12.75
CA LEU A 198 7.12 -3.72 12.58
C LEU A 198 7.87 -3.10 11.39
N PRO A 199 9.19 -3.31 11.20
CA PRO A 199 9.91 -2.75 10.05
C PRO A 199 9.39 -3.26 8.71
N LEU A 200 8.95 -4.52 8.65
CA LEU A 200 8.33 -5.08 7.45
C LEU A 200 6.98 -4.43 7.18
N LEU A 201 6.13 -4.34 8.20
CA LEU A 201 4.79 -3.75 8.09
C LEU A 201 4.91 -2.32 7.56
N ILE A 202 5.77 -1.51 8.19
CA ILE A 202 6.07 -0.14 7.75
C ILE A 202 6.59 -0.11 6.31
N ARG A 203 7.51 -1.00 5.95
CA ARG A 203 8.03 -1.10 4.58
C ARG A 203 6.93 -1.38 3.55
N LEU A 204 5.99 -2.27 3.87
CA LEU A 204 4.87 -2.62 3.00
C LEU A 204 3.90 -1.43 2.86
N LEU A 205 3.51 -0.80 3.97
CA LEU A 205 2.63 0.37 4.00
C LEU A 205 3.25 1.59 3.27
N ALA A 206 4.55 1.83 3.45
CA ALA A 206 5.29 2.88 2.72
C ALA A 206 5.41 2.56 1.23
N THR A 207 5.56 1.28 0.87
CA THR A 207 5.54 0.83 -0.54
C THR A 207 4.18 1.07 -1.16
N MET A 208 3.08 0.92 -0.42
CA MET A 208 1.72 1.26 -0.89
C MET A 208 1.46 2.77 -0.94
N GLY A 209 2.25 3.58 -0.21
CA GLY A 209 2.03 5.02 -0.07
C GLY A 209 0.98 5.39 0.98
N ILE A 210 0.57 4.44 1.84
CA ILE A 210 -0.39 4.68 2.94
C ILE A 210 0.28 5.43 4.09
N VAL A 211 1.57 5.20 4.29
CA VAL A 211 2.36 5.78 5.38
C VAL A 211 3.52 6.59 4.80
N SER A 212 3.68 7.82 5.27
CA SER A 212 4.81 8.68 4.94
C SER A 212 5.83 8.78 6.07
N SER A 213 7.10 9.02 5.74
CA SER A 213 8.17 9.17 6.73
C SER A 213 7.94 10.39 7.64
N ASP A 214 7.47 11.50 7.09
CA ASP A 214 7.11 12.70 7.84
C ASP A 214 5.91 12.46 8.76
N GLY A 215 4.88 11.73 8.28
CA GLY A 215 3.74 11.34 9.10
C GLY A 215 4.18 10.49 10.29
N MET A 216 5.01 9.48 10.06
CA MET A 216 5.56 8.66 11.15
C MET A 216 6.39 9.45 12.15
N ARG A 217 7.14 10.46 11.70
CA ARG A 217 7.91 11.36 12.57
C ARG A 217 6.99 12.22 13.44
N GLN A 218 5.88 12.72 12.89
CA GLN A 218 4.87 13.46 13.64
C GLN A 218 4.19 12.59 14.71
N TYR A 219 3.87 11.34 14.38
CA TYR A 219 3.18 10.40 15.28
C TYR A 219 4.12 9.60 16.20
N ARG A 220 5.40 9.96 16.35
CA ARG A 220 6.37 9.28 17.25
C ARG A 220 5.86 9.11 18.68
N LYS A 221 5.20 10.13 19.23
CA LYS A 221 4.65 10.07 20.59
C LYS A 221 3.52 9.04 20.69
N VAL A 222 2.65 8.97 19.68
CA VAL A 222 1.55 8.00 19.63
C VAL A 222 2.08 6.58 19.47
N ALA A 223 3.07 6.39 18.59
CA ALA A 223 3.75 5.10 18.42
C ALA A 223 4.44 4.65 19.73
N ALA A 224 5.12 5.56 20.44
CA ALA A 224 5.73 5.25 21.73
C ALA A 224 4.70 4.78 22.77
N VAL A 225 3.56 5.45 22.86
CA VAL A 225 2.46 5.02 23.76
C VAL A 225 1.91 3.65 23.34
N ALA A 226 1.68 3.42 22.04
CA ALA A 226 1.21 2.13 21.55
C ALA A 226 2.20 0.99 21.86
N LEU A 227 3.51 1.24 21.72
CA LEU A 227 4.55 0.28 22.07
C LEU A 227 4.66 0.03 23.58
N LEU A 228 4.42 1.06 24.41
CA LEU A 228 4.36 0.90 25.87
C LEU A 228 3.15 0.05 26.29
N VAL A 229 1.98 0.28 25.69
CA VAL A 229 0.78 -0.54 25.93
C VAL A 229 1.01 -1.97 25.46
N PHE A 230 1.62 -2.15 24.28
CA PHE A 230 2.00 -3.46 23.78
C PHE A 230 2.91 -4.20 24.79
N ALA A 231 3.98 -3.55 25.26
CA ALA A 231 4.87 -4.12 26.27
C ALA A 231 4.12 -4.48 27.58
N ALA A 232 3.23 -3.60 28.06
CA ALA A 232 2.45 -3.81 29.28
C ALA A 232 1.44 -4.98 29.20
N ILE A 233 1.01 -5.39 27.99
CA ILE A 233 0.15 -6.57 27.81
C ILE A 233 0.97 -7.86 27.95
N ILE A 234 2.24 -7.83 27.56
CA ILE A 234 3.10 -9.00 27.47
C ILE A 234 3.76 -9.31 28.81
N THR A 235 4.36 -8.28 29.42
CA THR A 235 4.96 -8.39 30.73
C THR A 235 3.91 -8.14 31.79
N PRO A 236 4.06 -8.73 32.99
CA PRO A 236 3.40 -8.21 34.18
C PRO A 236 3.62 -6.69 34.33
N PRO A 237 2.87 -5.99 35.20
CA PRO A 237 3.02 -4.55 35.42
C PRO A 237 4.31 -4.23 36.19
N ASP A 238 5.46 -4.49 35.56
CA ASP A 238 6.80 -4.20 36.07
C ASP A 238 7.54 -3.27 35.09
N ILE A 239 8.04 -2.15 35.61
CA ILE A 239 8.58 -1.05 34.79
C ILE A 239 9.88 -1.47 34.07
N ILE A 240 10.70 -2.31 34.71
CA ILE A 240 12.02 -2.66 34.18
C ILE A 240 11.89 -3.63 32.99
N SER A 241 11.10 -4.70 33.10
CA SER A 241 10.86 -5.61 31.97
C SER A 241 10.03 -4.94 30.88
N GLN A 242 9.11 -4.02 31.23
CA GLN A 242 8.40 -3.21 30.24
C GLN A 242 9.39 -2.34 29.44
N CYS A 243 10.33 -1.67 30.09
CA CYS A 243 11.40 -0.91 29.43
C CYS A 243 12.29 -1.80 28.56
N LEU A 244 12.62 -3.01 29.04
CA LEU A 244 13.46 -3.98 28.34
C LEU A 244 12.87 -4.41 26.98
N ILE A 245 11.54 -4.47 26.88
CA ILE A 245 10.82 -4.75 25.62
C ILE A 245 10.60 -3.47 24.81
N PHE A 246 10.24 -2.37 25.48
CA PHE A 246 9.92 -1.11 24.81
C PHE A 246 11.11 -0.55 24.02
N VAL A 247 12.30 -0.50 24.63
CA VAL A 247 13.50 0.07 24.00
C VAL A 247 13.82 -0.58 22.64
N PRO A 248 13.97 -1.92 22.51
CA PRO A 248 14.24 -2.54 21.23
C PRO A 248 13.08 -2.37 20.24
N CYS A 249 11.82 -2.40 20.69
CA CYS A 249 10.67 -2.14 19.82
C CYS A 249 10.68 -0.70 19.26
N TYR A 250 11.04 0.28 20.09
CA TYR A 250 11.14 1.68 19.67
C TYR A 250 12.28 1.88 18.68
N VAL A 251 13.43 1.22 18.88
CA VAL A 251 14.54 1.23 17.91
C VAL A 251 14.11 0.63 16.57
N LEU A 252 13.33 -0.45 16.58
CA LEU A 252 12.77 -1.04 15.35
C LEU A 252 11.81 -0.09 14.64
N TYR A 253 11.01 0.67 15.40
CA TYR A 253 10.13 1.70 14.84
C TYR A 253 10.94 2.82 14.16
N GLU A 254 11.97 3.35 14.81
CA GLU A 254 12.86 4.36 14.21
C GLU A 254 13.61 3.82 12.98
N TYR A 255 14.04 2.55 13.02
CA TYR A 255 14.59 1.87 11.85
C TYR A 255 13.56 1.78 10.71
N GLY A 256 12.29 1.53 11.05
CA GLY A 256 11.16 1.57 10.12
C GLY A 256 10.97 2.94 9.44
N ILE A 257 11.09 4.04 10.19
CA ILE A 257 11.06 5.41 9.63
C ILE A 257 12.17 5.58 8.58
N GLY A 258 13.38 5.12 8.89
CA GLY A 258 14.51 5.18 7.94
C GLY A 258 14.28 4.36 6.67
N ILE A 259 13.54 3.25 6.76
CA ILE A 259 13.13 2.47 5.57
C ILE A 259 12.10 3.24 4.74
N ALA A 260 11.08 3.83 5.38
CA ALA A 260 10.05 4.62 4.69
C ALA A 260 10.69 5.77 3.89
N GLU A 261 11.61 6.51 4.52
CA GLU A 261 12.33 7.61 3.86
C GLU A 261 13.14 7.14 2.64
N ARG A 262 13.77 5.96 2.72
CA ARG A 262 14.51 5.38 1.57
C ARG A 262 13.57 4.99 0.43
N ILE A 263 12.35 4.54 0.72
CA ILE A 263 11.35 4.20 -0.29
C ILE A 263 10.82 5.45 -0.97
N GLU A 264 10.47 6.47 -0.20
CA GLU A 264 10.00 7.78 -0.70
C GLU A 264 11.04 8.44 -1.61
N LYS A 265 12.30 8.52 -1.17
CA LYS A 265 13.40 9.07 -1.98
C LYS A 265 13.61 8.31 -3.30
N ARG A 266 13.40 6.99 -3.29
CA ARG A 266 13.49 6.19 -4.53
C ARG A 266 12.30 6.45 -5.45
N ARG A 267 11.08 6.53 -4.91
CA ARG A 267 9.89 6.88 -5.71
C ARG A 267 10.03 8.25 -6.36
N ALA A 268 10.45 9.26 -5.60
CA ALA A 268 10.70 10.61 -6.14
C ALA A 268 11.76 10.60 -7.25
N LYS A 269 12.78 9.75 -7.14
CA LYS A 269 13.79 9.59 -8.18
C LYS A 269 13.24 8.90 -9.44
N ASP A 270 12.51 7.80 -9.27
CA ASP A 270 11.90 7.05 -10.37
C ASP A 270 10.89 7.94 -11.13
N GLU A 271 10.13 8.77 -10.42
CA GLU A 271 9.22 9.78 -10.99
C GLU A 271 9.98 10.89 -11.74
N ALA A 272 11.05 11.43 -11.16
CA ALA A 272 11.88 12.44 -11.83
C ALA A 272 12.54 11.91 -13.12
N GLU A 273 13.04 10.67 -13.11
CA GLU A 273 13.59 10.01 -14.31
C GLU A 273 12.52 9.79 -15.39
N TYR A 274 11.28 9.47 -15.00
CA TYR A 274 10.16 9.35 -15.95
C TYR A 274 9.80 10.71 -16.56
N GLN A 275 9.67 11.75 -15.74
CA GLN A 275 9.38 13.11 -16.22
C GLN A 275 10.48 13.60 -17.18
N ALA A 276 11.76 13.39 -16.84
CA ALA A 276 12.88 13.75 -17.72
C ALA A 276 12.84 13.02 -19.07
N LYS A 277 12.44 11.74 -19.10
CA LYS A 277 12.27 10.99 -20.35
C LYS A 277 11.11 11.53 -21.19
N VAL A 278 9.98 11.85 -20.56
CA VAL A 278 8.82 12.43 -21.24
C VAL A 278 9.15 13.82 -21.78
N GLU A 279 9.87 14.64 -21.03
CA GLU A 279 10.33 15.96 -21.47
C GLU A 279 11.32 15.86 -22.63
N ALA A 280 12.28 14.92 -22.57
CA ALA A 280 13.22 14.68 -23.67
C ALA A 280 12.52 14.18 -24.94
N GLU A 281 11.53 13.30 -24.81
CA GLU A 281 10.73 12.81 -25.95
C GLU A 281 9.91 13.94 -26.58
N LYS A 282 9.28 14.80 -25.76
CA LYS A 282 8.57 16.00 -26.23
C LYS A 282 9.51 16.99 -26.92
N ALA A 283 10.72 17.19 -26.40
CA ALA A 283 11.72 18.06 -27.02
C ALA A 283 12.17 17.53 -28.39
N ALA A 284 12.48 16.22 -28.47
CA ALA A 284 12.86 15.57 -29.72
C ALA A 284 11.72 15.60 -30.77
N ALA A 285 10.46 15.49 -30.34
CA ALA A 285 9.31 15.63 -31.24
C ALA A 285 9.21 17.05 -31.83
N ARG A 286 9.37 18.09 -31.01
CA ARG A 286 9.38 19.49 -31.47
C ARG A 286 10.51 19.77 -32.47
N GLU A 287 11.70 19.23 -32.22
CA GLU A 287 12.83 19.37 -33.14
C GLU A 287 12.56 18.67 -34.49
N ARG A 288 11.92 17.50 -34.48
CA ARG A 288 11.51 16.81 -35.72
C ARG A 288 10.46 17.61 -36.49
N GLU A 289 9.43 18.12 -35.81
CA GLU A 289 8.42 18.99 -36.44
C GLU A 289 9.05 20.24 -37.05
N GLU A 290 10.01 20.87 -36.36
CA GLU A 290 10.71 22.04 -36.88
C GLU A 290 11.61 21.70 -38.09
N GLN A 291 12.27 20.53 -38.07
CA GLN A 291 13.04 20.04 -39.21
C GLN A 291 12.17 19.68 -40.41
N GLU A 292 11.03 19.01 -40.19
CA GLU A 292 10.06 18.69 -41.22
C GLU A 292 9.44 19.96 -41.83
N ALA A 293 9.12 20.97 -41.01
CA ALA A 293 8.65 22.27 -41.47
C ALA A 293 9.70 22.99 -42.32
N LYS A 294 10.97 22.99 -41.89
CA LYS A 294 12.09 23.56 -42.66
C LYS A 294 12.28 22.82 -43.99
N GLN A 295 12.28 21.49 -44.00
CA GLN A 295 12.41 20.69 -45.22
C GLN A 295 11.24 20.90 -46.18
N LYS A 296 10.01 21.03 -45.65
CA LYS A 296 8.83 21.30 -46.46
C LYS A 296 8.89 22.70 -47.08
N ALA A 297 9.26 23.71 -46.31
CA ALA A 297 9.46 25.07 -46.82
C ALA A 297 10.56 25.14 -47.89
N GLU A 298 11.65 24.39 -47.71
CA GLU A 298 12.76 24.34 -48.68
C GLU A 298 12.35 23.64 -49.98
N LYS A 299 11.56 22.56 -49.91
CA LYS A 299 10.94 21.92 -51.08
C LYS A 299 9.99 22.87 -51.81
N GLU A 300 9.08 23.53 -51.09
CA GLU A 300 8.13 24.49 -51.69
C GLU A 300 8.85 25.66 -52.36
N ALA A 301 9.97 26.13 -51.80
CA ALA A 301 10.80 27.17 -52.41
C ALA A 301 11.50 26.69 -53.69
N GLN A 302 12.02 25.46 -53.71
CA GLN A 302 12.62 24.86 -54.90
C GLN A 302 11.59 24.65 -56.02
N GLU A 303 10.37 24.22 -55.67
CA GLU A 303 9.27 24.01 -56.61
C GLU A 303 8.86 25.34 -57.27
N LYS A 304 8.69 26.41 -56.47
CA LYS A 304 8.41 27.76 -56.99
C LYS A 304 9.53 28.28 -57.89
N ALA A 305 10.80 28.10 -57.52
CA ALA A 305 11.92 28.52 -58.34
C ALA A 305 12.01 27.73 -59.66
N ALA A 306 11.68 26.44 -59.66
CA ALA A 306 11.62 25.62 -60.87
C ALA A 306 10.47 26.05 -61.79
N GLU A 307 9.32 26.43 -61.23
CA GLU A 307 8.18 26.94 -61.97
C GLU A 307 8.48 28.30 -62.61
N GLU A 308 9.09 29.23 -61.88
CA GLU A 308 9.56 30.52 -62.42
C GLU A 308 10.60 30.35 -63.54
N ALA A 309 11.53 29.40 -63.40
CA ALA A 309 12.52 29.10 -64.43
C ALA A 309 11.87 28.48 -65.69
N ARG A 310 10.82 27.68 -65.52
CA ARG A 310 10.05 27.09 -66.63
C ARG A 310 9.26 28.16 -67.38
N GLN A 311 8.63 29.09 -66.68
CA GLN A 311 7.95 30.25 -67.27
C GLN A 311 8.92 31.16 -68.02
N LYS A 312 10.14 31.40 -67.50
CA LYS A 312 11.18 32.16 -68.22
C LYS A 312 11.62 31.47 -69.50
N LYS A 313 11.83 30.15 -69.48
CA LYS A 313 12.17 29.38 -70.69
C LYS A 313 11.05 29.38 -71.73
N GLU A 314 9.80 29.29 -71.31
CA GLU A 314 8.64 29.39 -72.21
C GLU A 314 8.49 30.82 -72.79
N ALA A 315 8.83 31.86 -72.03
CA ALA A 315 8.87 33.24 -72.52
C ALA A 315 10.02 33.48 -73.51
N GLU A 316 11.21 32.92 -73.26
CA GLU A 316 12.34 32.97 -74.19
C GLU A 316 12.01 32.23 -75.50
N GLN A 317 11.41 31.03 -75.42
CA GLN A 317 10.97 30.27 -76.60
C GLN A 317 9.88 31.00 -77.41
N LYS A 318 8.94 31.69 -76.76
CA LYS A 318 7.97 32.55 -77.46
C LYS A 318 8.64 33.74 -78.14
N SER A 319 9.66 34.34 -77.52
CA SER A 319 10.42 35.45 -78.12
C SER A 319 11.31 35.02 -79.29
N GLU A 320 11.80 33.78 -79.30
CA GLU A 320 12.51 33.18 -80.44
C GLU A 320 11.55 32.77 -81.55
N ALA A 321 10.37 32.23 -81.22
CA ALA A 321 9.32 31.91 -82.18
C ALA A 321 8.72 33.17 -82.86
N GLU A 322 8.60 34.30 -82.15
CA GLU A 322 8.23 35.59 -82.74
C GLU A 322 9.31 36.14 -83.69
N LYS A 323 10.60 35.94 -83.36
CA LYS A 323 11.72 36.32 -84.26
C LYS A 323 11.81 35.43 -85.51
N GLU A 324 11.47 34.14 -85.41
CA GLU A 324 11.36 33.23 -86.56
C GLU A 324 10.10 33.51 -87.40
N ALA A 325 9.01 34.02 -86.78
CA ALA A 325 7.81 34.48 -87.49
C ALA A 325 8.06 35.81 -88.24
N GLU A 326 8.87 36.72 -87.69
CA GLU A 326 9.30 37.95 -88.37
C GLU A 326 10.23 37.65 -89.57
N GLN A 327 11.11 36.63 -89.47
CA GLN A 327 11.95 36.20 -90.60
C GLN A 327 11.18 35.46 -91.72
N LYS A 328 10.03 34.87 -91.42
CA LYS A 328 9.14 34.28 -92.45
C LYS A 328 8.17 35.28 -93.08
N GLY A 329 8.04 36.48 -92.54
CA GLY A 329 7.19 37.55 -93.07
C GLY A 329 7.75 38.30 -94.29
N GLU A 330 9.01 38.10 -94.67
CA GLU A 330 9.66 38.80 -95.80
C GLU A 330 9.68 38.00 -97.13
N GLN A 331 9.04 36.83 -97.20
CA GLN A 331 8.88 36.08 -98.45
C GLN A 331 7.43 35.61 -98.63
N GLU A 332 6.53 36.53 -98.93
CA GLU A 332 5.36 36.32 -99.81
C GLU A 332 4.51 37.61 -99.84
N ALA A 333 5.01 38.61 -100.56
CA ALA A 333 4.23 39.74 -101.02
C ALA A 333 4.46 39.89 -102.53
N ALA A 334 3.79 39.07 -103.34
CA ALA A 334 3.61 39.32 -104.76
C ALA A 334 2.38 38.57 -105.31
N GLN A 335 1.59 39.31 -106.09
CA GLN A 335 0.48 38.92 -106.96
C GLN A 335 -0.90 38.68 -106.29
N SER A 336 -1.82 39.66 -106.37
CA SER A 336 -2.73 40.00 -107.51
C SER A 336 -3.89 39.00 -107.61
N ASP A 337 -5.14 39.32 -107.94
CA ASP A 337 -5.85 40.53 -108.36
C ASP A 337 -7.35 40.16 -108.32
N ASN A 338 -8.18 41.18 -108.14
CA ASN A 338 -9.50 41.40 -108.74
C ASN A 338 -10.73 40.48 -108.55
N ASP A 339 -11.80 41.23 -108.21
CA ASP A 339 -13.12 41.33 -108.89
C ASP A 339 -14.36 40.65 -108.31
N ASP A 340 -15.33 41.55 -108.10
CA ASP A 340 -16.75 41.50 -108.48
C ASP A 340 -17.80 40.76 -107.61
N ASN A 341 -18.58 41.62 -106.95
CA ASN A 341 -20.04 41.82 -107.13
C ASN A 341 -21.04 40.92 -106.34
N GLU A 342 -22.06 41.62 -105.82
CA GLU A 342 -23.33 41.19 -105.18
C GLU A 342 -24.19 40.24 -106.07
N PRO A 343 -25.36 39.67 -105.65
CA PRO A 343 -26.19 39.95 -104.44
C PRO A 343 -26.80 38.72 -103.70
N THR A 344 -27.52 39.01 -102.61
CA THR A 344 -28.49 38.23 -101.76
C THR A 344 -29.68 37.59 -102.55
N PRO A 345 -30.67 36.84 -101.96
CA PRO A 345 -31.01 36.49 -100.54
C PRO A 345 -31.43 35.00 -100.27
N THR A 346 -31.74 34.64 -99.02
CA THR A 346 -33.06 34.16 -98.47
C THR A 346 -32.89 33.24 -97.23
N GLU A 347 -33.61 33.59 -96.18
CA GLU A 347 -33.92 32.94 -94.87
C GLU A 347 -34.76 31.63 -95.01
N PRO A 348 -35.22 30.88 -93.95
CA PRO A 348 -35.46 31.30 -92.55
C PRO A 348 -35.24 30.25 -91.40
N GLU A 349 -35.50 30.73 -90.18
CA GLU A 349 -36.09 30.08 -88.97
C GLU A 349 -35.18 29.67 -87.79
N GLU A 350 -35.19 30.58 -86.80
CA GLU A 350 -35.21 30.39 -85.34
C GLU A 350 -36.61 29.83 -84.88
N PRO A 351 -36.90 29.45 -83.60
CA PRO A 351 -36.64 30.30 -82.42
C PRO A 351 -36.46 29.65 -81.02
N ALA A 352 -36.22 30.57 -80.08
CA ALA A 352 -36.74 30.70 -78.71
C ALA A 352 -35.86 30.16 -77.57
N GLU A 353 -35.17 31.02 -76.80
CA GLU A 353 -35.66 31.92 -75.72
C GLU A 353 -35.91 31.15 -74.40
N GLU A 354 -35.63 31.64 -73.19
CA GLU A 354 -34.94 32.82 -72.66
C GLU A 354 -34.95 32.67 -71.12
N ALA A 355 -34.06 33.43 -70.45
CA ALA A 355 -34.27 34.11 -69.16
C ALA A 355 -34.42 33.25 -67.87
N ALA A 356 -33.87 33.64 -66.71
CA ALA A 356 -33.21 34.86 -66.25
C ALA A 356 -32.59 34.59 -64.85
N ASP A 357 -31.44 35.21 -64.55
CA ASP A 357 -31.22 36.23 -63.50
C ASP A 357 -31.97 36.11 -62.14
N GLU A 358 -31.47 36.53 -60.97
CA GLU A 358 -30.25 37.23 -60.55
C GLU A 358 -30.28 37.30 -58.99
N THR A 359 -29.13 37.65 -58.39
CA THR A 359 -28.92 38.41 -57.13
C THR A 359 -28.99 37.82 -55.71
N GLU A 360 -28.05 38.37 -54.94
CA GLU A 360 -27.66 38.26 -53.53
C GLU A 360 -28.74 38.77 -52.54
N ASP A 361 -28.70 38.36 -51.27
CA ASP A 361 -27.99 39.09 -50.19
C ASP A 361 -28.58 38.88 -48.77
N THR A 362 -27.69 38.87 -47.78
CA THR A 362 -27.84 39.21 -46.33
C THR A 362 -28.94 38.64 -45.38
N LYS A 363 -28.43 37.97 -44.32
CA LYS A 363 -28.51 38.30 -42.87
C LYS A 363 -29.82 38.16 -42.04
N SER A 364 -29.64 37.56 -40.85
CA SER A 364 -30.19 37.91 -39.51
C SER A 364 -31.57 37.39 -39.06
N GLU A 365 -31.48 36.52 -38.04
CA GLU A 365 -32.21 36.49 -36.75
C GLU A 365 -33.75 36.52 -36.63
N ALA A 366 -34.18 35.63 -35.73
CA ALA A 366 -35.17 35.81 -34.67
C ALA A 366 -36.65 35.41 -34.89
N LYS A 367 -37.00 34.39 -34.08
CA LYS A 367 -38.17 34.28 -33.18
C LYS A 367 -39.53 33.82 -33.73
N ALA A 368 -40.02 32.81 -33.00
CA ALA A 368 -41.37 32.67 -32.46
C ALA A 368 -42.37 31.72 -33.17
N GLU A 369 -42.69 30.68 -32.38
CA GLU A 369 -44.04 30.24 -32.00
C GLU A 369 -44.84 29.22 -32.83
N LYS A 370 -45.33 28.24 -32.05
CA LYS A 370 -46.61 27.53 -32.12
C LYS A 370 -46.79 26.48 -33.21
N SER A 371 -46.94 25.22 -32.81
CA SER A 371 -48.23 24.66 -32.37
C SER A 371 -48.09 23.16 -32.03
N ALA A 372 -48.91 22.72 -31.08
CA ALA A 372 -48.85 21.44 -30.37
C ALA A 372 -49.85 20.40 -30.97
N PRO A 373 -50.37 19.39 -30.23
CA PRO A 373 -49.76 18.07 -30.02
C PRO A 373 -50.78 16.91 -30.23
N LYS A 374 -50.38 15.65 -29.96
CA LYS A 374 -51.26 14.53 -29.51
C LYS A 374 -50.39 13.56 -28.69
N SER A 375 -50.56 13.50 -27.36
CA SER A 375 -51.43 12.59 -26.55
C SER A 375 -50.89 11.16 -26.49
N GLY A 376 -50.81 10.43 -25.38
CA GLY A 376 -51.00 10.59 -23.93
C GLY A 376 -49.99 9.61 -23.28
N GLU A 377 -49.75 9.51 -21.98
CA GLU A 377 -50.65 9.35 -20.83
C GLU A 377 -49.71 9.47 -19.60
N GLN A 378 -49.81 10.56 -18.84
CA GLN A 378 -50.42 10.64 -17.49
C GLN A 378 -49.63 9.90 -16.39
N THR A 379 -48.85 10.64 -15.57
CA THR A 379 -49.17 11.37 -14.30
C THR A 379 -48.93 10.47 -13.10
N ASP A 380 -48.47 10.88 -11.92
CA ASP A 380 -48.04 12.13 -11.26
C ASP A 380 -47.30 11.60 -9.99
N GLU A 381 -46.49 12.30 -9.19
CA GLU A 381 -46.57 13.66 -8.71
C GLU A 381 -45.22 14.01 -8.03
N ASN A 382 -44.87 15.29 -8.05
CA ASN A 382 -43.65 15.90 -7.50
C ASN A 382 -43.94 16.51 -6.09
N PRO A 383 -43.14 17.44 -5.53
CA PRO A 383 -42.45 17.34 -4.25
C PRO A 383 -43.04 18.26 -3.16
N ASP A 384 -42.51 18.23 -1.93
CA ASP A 384 -42.25 19.45 -1.14
C ASP A 384 -41.55 19.13 0.20
N ASN A 385 -40.60 20.00 0.54
CA ASN A 385 -39.74 20.10 1.74
C ASN A 385 -40.57 20.66 2.96
N PRO A 386 -40.06 20.96 4.20
CA PRO A 386 -38.96 20.45 5.06
C PRO A 386 -39.37 20.11 6.54
N ASN A 387 -38.53 19.29 7.22
CA ASN A 387 -38.12 19.33 8.66
C ASN A 387 -39.14 19.01 9.80
N PRO A 388 -38.71 19.00 11.09
CA PRO A 388 -37.91 18.03 11.84
C PRO A 388 -38.73 17.25 12.88
N GLY A 389 -38.16 16.15 13.39
CA GLY A 389 -38.44 15.71 14.76
C GLY A 389 -39.11 14.34 14.88
N ASP A 390 -38.58 13.62 15.86
CA ASP A 390 -39.31 12.76 16.78
C ASP A 390 -39.36 11.23 16.54
N TYR A 391 -38.81 10.55 17.57
CA TYR A 391 -38.89 9.16 18.00
C TYR A 391 -38.13 8.09 17.19
N LEU A 392 -37.00 7.61 17.73
CA LEU A 392 -37.01 6.42 18.60
C LEU A 392 -35.75 6.39 19.48
N VAL A 393 -36.03 6.37 20.78
CA VAL A 393 -35.12 6.09 21.88
C VAL A 393 -34.95 4.57 21.94
N GLU A 394 -33.72 4.07 21.90
CA GLU A 394 -33.42 2.71 22.38
C GLU A 394 -32.45 2.79 23.57
N GLU A 395 -33.06 2.44 24.70
CA GLU A 395 -32.61 2.11 26.05
C GLU A 395 -31.10 2.01 26.33
N GLU A 396 -30.65 2.90 27.21
CA GLU A 396 -29.50 2.67 28.08
C GLU A 396 -29.86 1.61 29.14
N HIS A 397 -29.13 0.50 29.14
CA HIS A 397 -29.17 -0.48 30.21
C HIS A 397 -28.32 0.02 31.39
N GLU A 398 -28.90 0.85 32.26
CA GLU A 398 -28.34 1.12 33.58
C GLU A 398 -28.46 -0.14 34.47
N VAL A 399 -27.33 -0.75 34.80
CA VAL A 399 -27.25 -1.79 35.84
C VAL A 399 -27.17 -1.08 37.19
N ASN A 400 -28.33 -0.95 37.83
CA ASN A 400 -28.47 -0.47 39.20
C ASN A 400 -28.06 -1.62 40.16
N PHE A 401 -26.88 -1.52 40.78
CA PHE A 401 -26.50 -2.42 41.87
C PHE A 401 -27.17 -1.92 43.16
N GLY A 402 -28.24 -2.63 43.55
CA GLY A 402 -28.85 -2.47 44.86
C GLY A 402 -27.85 -2.77 45.97
N VAL A 403 -27.66 -1.80 46.84
CA VAL A 403 -27.03 -1.99 48.16
C VAL A 403 -28.09 -2.64 49.05
N SER A 404 -27.97 -3.95 49.26
CA SER A 404 -28.75 -4.70 50.25
C SER A 404 -27.82 -5.29 51.31
N GLU A 405 -27.99 -4.82 52.54
CA GLU A 405 -27.92 -5.59 53.78
C GLU A 405 -26.77 -6.62 53.93
N SER A 406 -25.53 -6.16 54.03
CA SER A 406 -24.44 -7.01 54.57
C SER A 406 -23.56 -6.33 55.62
N THR A 407 -23.83 -5.08 55.96
CA THR A 407 -22.94 -4.29 56.84
C THR A 407 -23.18 -4.52 58.34
N ASP A 408 -24.34 -5.06 58.73
CA ASP A 408 -24.66 -5.26 60.15
C ASP A 408 -24.13 -6.59 60.71
N GLU A 409 -24.07 -7.66 59.90
CA GLU A 409 -23.48 -8.94 60.33
C GLU A 409 -21.95 -8.88 60.47
N GLU A 410 -21.26 -8.13 59.60
CA GLU A 410 -19.80 -7.97 59.69
C GLU A 410 -19.37 -7.15 60.91
N LEU A 411 -20.17 -6.16 61.33
CA LEU A 411 -19.93 -5.37 62.54
C LEU A 411 -20.19 -6.16 63.83
N GLU A 412 -21.12 -7.11 63.80
CA GLU A 412 -21.39 -7.99 64.95
C GLU A 412 -20.28 -9.05 65.13
N ILE A 413 -19.75 -9.57 64.02
CA ILE A 413 -18.61 -10.50 64.03
C ILE A 413 -17.33 -9.78 64.49
N MET A 414 -17.08 -8.54 64.05
CA MET A 414 -15.93 -7.77 64.52
C MET A 414 -15.97 -7.42 66.01
N ARG A 415 -17.17 -7.16 66.58
CA ARG A 415 -17.31 -6.95 68.04
C ARG A 415 -17.07 -8.20 68.87
N ARG A 416 -17.21 -9.39 68.29
CA ARG A 416 -17.03 -10.67 68.99
C ARG A 416 -15.57 -11.10 69.13
N PHE A 417 -14.66 -10.51 68.36
CA PHE A 417 -13.24 -10.91 68.30
C PHE A 417 -12.25 -9.86 68.83
N MET A 418 -12.70 -8.70 69.33
CA MET A 418 -11.80 -7.81 70.06
C MET A 418 -11.63 -8.26 71.52
N PRO A 419 -10.39 -8.40 72.01
CA PRO A 419 -10.15 -8.65 73.43
C PRO A 419 -10.59 -7.42 74.23
N LYS A 420 -11.41 -7.63 75.26
CA LYS A 420 -11.69 -6.60 76.27
C LYS A 420 -10.36 -6.20 76.90
N SER A 421 -9.95 -4.94 76.72
CA SER A 421 -8.95 -4.33 77.58
C SER A 421 -9.54 -4.28 78.99
N GLU A 422 -9.03 -5.14 79.88
CA GLU A 422 -9.17 -4.96 81.32
C GLU A 422 -8.24 -3.84 81.76
N GLU A 423 -8.87 -2.86 82.42
CA GLU A 423 -8.36 -1.75 83.26
C GLU A 423 -7.49 -0.64 82.64
#